data_AF-A0A522P1U3-F1
#
_entry.id   AF-A0A522P1U3-F1
#
_cell.length_a   1.000
_cell.length_b   1.000
_cell.length_c   1.000
_cell.angle_alpha   90.00
_cell.angle_beta   90.00
_cell.angle_gamma   90.00
#
_symmetry.space_group_name_H-M   'P 1'
#
loop_
_entity.id
_entity.type
_entity.pdbx_description
1 polymer ?
#
loop_
_entity_poly.entity_id
_entity_poly.type
_entity_poly.pdbx_seq_one_letter_code
_entity_poly.pdbx_strand_id
1 'polypeptide(L)'
;MDDELAGQVRRLADRADIHDCMQRYARGIDRQDRALLRSAYHAGAIDDHVGFVGEVDDFIDWALAYHGSQTRYQHYLLNYTADIDGDEAHAETYYLFVGTDREPANHMTISGGRYVDRLERRDGRWAIVDRVCLVEFINESQSLLTEEAIATVPGTRTPRHDATDASYDRPLGASRVAAGVIDQVSTRT
;
A
#
# COMPACT_ATOMS: atom_id res chain seq x y z
N MET A 1 34.58 -17.34 -12.68
CA MET A 1 33.78 -16.40 -13.48
C MET A 1 32.31 -16.75 -13.38
N ASP A 2 31.92 -18.01 -13.62
CA ASP A 2 30.52 -18.45 -13.52
C ASP A 2 29.96 -18.40 -12.09
N ASP A 3 30.73 -18.81 -11.07
CA ASP A 3 30.28 -18.75 -9.67
C ASP A 3 30.10 -17.33 -9.14
N GLU A 4 30.99 -16.42 -9.56
CA GLU A 4 30.91 -14.99 -9.20
C GLU A 4 29.68 -14.33 -9.82
N LEU A 5 29.42 -14.60 -11.11
CA LEU A 5 28.23 -14.12 -11.80
C LEU A 5 26.95 -14.69 -11.17
N ALA A 6 26.92 -15.98 -10.85
CA ALA A 6 25.79 -16.62 -10.19
C ALA A 6 25.51 -15.98 -8.82
N GLY A 7 26.57 -15.66 -8.05
CA GLY A 7 26.46 -14.93 -6.79
C GLY A 7 25.90 -13.52 -6.96
N GLN A 8 26.38 -12.77 -7.96
CA GLN A 8 25.90 -11.42 -8.26
C GLN A 8 24.42 -11.43 -8.69
N VAL A 9 24.04 -12.36 -9.57
CA VAL A 9 22.64 -12.50 -10.02
C VAL A 9 21.73 -12.83 -8.84
N ARG A 10 22.14 -13.77 -7.97
CA ARG A 10 21.36 -14.11 -6.77
C ARG A 10 21.17 -12.90 -5.86
N ARG A 11 22.24 -12.15 -5.59
CA ARG A 11 22.16 -10.94 -4.75
C ARG A 11 21.22 -9.88 -5.35
N LEU A 12 21.22 -9.70 -6.68
CA LEU A 12 20.31 -8.77 -7.35
C LEU A 12 18.85 -9.27 -7.28
N ALA A 13 18.63 -10.56 -7.49
CA ALA A 13 17.31 -11.17 -7.35
C ALA A 13 16.77 -11.03 -5.93
N ASP A 14 17.57 -11.36 -4.90
CA ASP A 14 17.16 -11.23 -3.51
C ASP A 14 16.79 -9.79 -3.13
N ARG A 15 17.57 -8.80 -3.60
CA ARG A 15 17.23 -7.38 -3.41
C ARG A 15 15.92 -6.99 -4.09
N ALA A 16 15.66 -7.51 -5.28
CA ALA A 16 14.39 -7.27 -5.98
C ALA A 16 13.21 -7.93 -5.24
N ASP A 17 13.38 -9.16 -4.77
CA ASP A 17 12.34 -9.90 -4.03
C ASP A 17 11.98 -9.23 -2.69
N ILE A 18 12.98 -8.71 -1.96
CA ILE A 18 12.74 -7.95 -0.72
C ILE A 18 12.04 -6.63 -1.04
N HIS A 19 12.46 -5.92 -2.09
CA HIS A 19 11.76 -4.71 -2.52
C HIS A 19 10.31 -5.00 -2.90
N ASP A 20 10.06 -6.06 -3.68
CA ASP A 20 8.72 -6.50 -4.05
C ASP A 20 7.90 -6.95 -2.83
N CYS A 21 8.54 -7.46 -1.78
CA CYS A 21 7.91 -7.68 -0.48
C CYS A 21 7.34 -6.40 0.12
N MET A 22 8.11 -5.31 0.11
CA MET A 22 7.64 -4.00 0.58
C MET A 22 6.50 -3.46 -0.31
N GLN A 23 6.60 -3.64 -1.63
CA GLN A 23 5.54 -3.24 -2.55
C GLN A 23 4.23 -3.99 -2.30
N ARG A 24 4.29 -5.29 -1.97
CA ARG A 24 3.11 -6.09 -1.59
C ARG A 24 2.47 -5.58 -0.30
N TYR A 25 3.28 -5.20 0.70
CA TYR A 25 2.78 -4.54 1.91
C TYR A 25 2.02 -3.25 1.58
N ALA A 26 2.68 -2.28 0.94
CA ALA A 26 2.11 -0.96 0.68
C ALA A 26 0.88 -1.04 -0.25
N ARG A 27 0.95 -1.86 -1.30
CA ARG A 27 -0.19 -2.06 -2.20
C ARG A 27 -1.36 -2.78 -1.51
N GLY A 28 -1.06 -3.80 -0.71
CA GLY A 28 -2.07 -4.59 -0.01
C GLY A 28 -2.87 -3.74 0.96
N ILE A 29 -2.18 -2.93 1.79
CA ILE A 29 -2.84 -2.01 2.71
C ILE A 29 -3.65 -0.94 1.95
N ASP A 30 -3.06 -0.33 0.91
CA ASP A 30 -3.72 0.71 0.10
C ASP A 30 -4.93 0.20 -0.69
N ARG A 31 -5.05 -1.10 -0.95
CA ARG A 31 -6.18 -1.70 -1.68
C ARG A 31 -7.11 -2.53 -0.81
N GLN A 32 -6.98 -2.40 0.52
CA GLN A 32 -7.64 -3.27 1.50
C GLN A 32 -7.62 -4.76 1.12
N ASP A 33 -6.56 -5.18 0.45
CA ASP A 33 -6.37 -6.53 -0.06
C ASP A 33 -5.62 -7.33 0.99
N ARG A 34 -6.39 -7.93 1.90
CA ARG A 34 -5.85 -8.72 3.03
C ARG A 34 -4.87 -9.78 2.54
N ALA A 35 -5.20 -10.49 1.45
CA ALA A 35 -4.37 -11.57 0.95
C ALA A 35 -3.02 -11.05 0.43
N LEU A 36 -3.04 -9.96 -0.33
CA LEU A 36 -1.83 -9.32 -0.83
C LEU A 36 -0.95 -8.78 0.31
N LEU A 37 -1.56 -8.06 1.27
CA LEU A 37 -0.86 -7.54 2.45
C LEU A 37 -0.26 -8.67 3.28
N ARG A 38 -1.04 -9.72 3.58
CA ARG A 38 -0.60 -10.89 4.35
C ARG A 38 0.57 -11.61 3.70
N SER A 39 0.63 -11.61 2.37
CA SER A 39 1.73 -12.24 1.63
C SER A 39 3.09 -11.61 1.93
N ALA A 40 3.15 -10.33 2.32
CA ALA A 40 4.40 -9.65 2.66
C ALA A 40 5.08 -10.20 3.93
N TYR A 41 4.38 -11.05 4.69
CA TYR A 41 4.86 -11.60 5.94
C TYR A 41 4.99 -13.12 5.91
N HIS A 42 5.81 -13.67 6.79
CA HIS A 42 5.77 -15.08 7.16
C HIS A 42 4.69 -15.35 8.22
N ALA A 43 4.44 -16.62 8.51
CA ALA A 43 3.62 -17.00 9.65
C ALA A 43 4.35 -16.68 10.97
N GLY A 44 3.62 -16.19 11.97
CA GLY A 44 4.16 -15.78 13.27
C GLY A 44 5.00 -14.49 13.25
N ALA A 45 4.94 -13.70 12.17
CA ALA A 45 5.64 -12.43 12.11
C ALA A 45 5.04 -11.41 13.10
N ILE A 46 5.88 -10.55 13.65
CA ILE A 46 5.48 -9.48 14.59
C ILE A 46 5.61 -8.11 13.93
N ASP A 47 4.60 -7.26 14.13
CA ASP A 47 4.62 -5.87 13.68
C ASP A 47 4.47 -4.93 14.90
N ASP A 48 5.47 -4.10 15.15
CA ASP A 48 5.42 -2.97 16.07
C ASP A 48 5.09 -1.70 15.26
N HIS A 49 3.80 -1.36 15.26
CA HIS A 49 3.22 -0.31 14.44
C HIS A 49 2.46 0.70 15.29
N VAL A 50 3.08 1.83 15.63
CA VAL A 50 2.44 3.06 16.13
C VAL A 50 1.11 2.84 16.87
N GLY A 51 1.19 2.38 18.12
CA GLY A 51 0.00 2.09 18.95
C GLY A 51 -0.53 0.65 18.83
N PHE A 52 0.10 -0.18 18.02
CA PHE A 52 -0.11 -1.62 17.92
C PHE A 52 1.24 -2.36 18.06
N VAL A 53 1.24 -3.48 18.78
CA VAL A 53 2.33 -4.47 18.74
C VAL A 53 1.70 -5.86 18.85
N GLY A 54 2.00 -6.74 17.91
CA GLY A 54 1.42 -8.09 17.92
C GLY A 54 1.68 -8.90 16.66
N GLU A 55 1.02 -10.06 16.58
CA GLU A 55 1.12 -10.93 15.42
C GLU A 55 0.50 -10.30 14.18
N VAL A 56 1.06 -10.65 13.02
CA VAL A 56 0.70 -10.06 11.73
C VAL A 56 -0.80 -10.14 11.40
N ASP A 57 -1.49 -11.22 11.75
CA ASP A 57 -2.91 -11.36 11.40
C ASP A 57 -3.79 -10.36 12.17
N ASP A 58 -3.46 -10.09 13.44
CA ASP A 58 -4.09 -9.05 14.27
C ASP A 58 -3.70 -7.64 13.80
N PHE A 59 -2.43 -7.45 13.42
CA PHE A 59 -1.96 -6.20 12.83
C PHE A 59 -2.76 -5.84 11.57
N ILE A 60 -2.96 -6.81 10.68
CA ILE A 60 -3.69 -6.58 9.43
C ILE A 60 -5.15 -6.23 9.71
N ASP A 61 -5.81 -6.89 10.67
CA ASP A 61 -7.17 -6.52 11.07
C ASP A 61 -7.22 -5.08 11.60
N TRP A 62 -6.29 -4.72 12.48
CA TRP A 62 -6.18 -3.37 13.02
C TRP A 62 -5.92 -2.32 11.94
N ALA A 63 -4.96 -2.56 11.05
CA ALA A 63 -4.55 -1.63 10.00
C ALA A 63 -5.67 -1.42 8.96
N LEU A 64 -6.33 -2.49 8.54
CA LEU A 64 -7.45 -2.39 7.59
C LEU A 64 -8.67 -1.68 8.20
N ALA A 65 -8.93 -1.88 9.50
CA ALA A 65 -9.97 -1.15 10.21
C ALA A 65 -9.66 0.36 10.28
N TYR A 66 -8.42 0.73 10.62
CA TYR A 66 -7.97 2.12 10.60
C TYR A 66 -8.15 2.76 9.22
N HIS A 67 -7.62 2.14 8.17
CA HIS A 67 -7.74 2.69 6.82
C HIS A 67 -9.18 2.66 6.25
N GLY A 68 -10.06 1.84 6.82
CA GLY A 68 -11.49 1.88 6.52
C GLY A 68 -12.17 3.19 6.93
N SER A 69 -11.60 3.93 7.90
CA SER A 69 -12.10 5.25 8.32
C SER A 69 -11.73 6.37 7.34
N GLN A 70 -10.93 6.08 6.30
CA GLN A 70 -10.40 7.07 5.38
C GLN A 70 -11.11 7.01 4.02
N THR A 71 -11.16 8.15 3.33
CA THR A 71 -11.72 8.25 1.97
C THR A 71 -10.68 7.98 0.90
N ARG A 72 -9.44 8.39 1.16
CA ARG A 72 -8.29 8.33 0.25
C ARG A 72 -7.03 8.20 1.10
N TYR A 73 -6.14 7.29 0.75
CA TYR A 73 -4.85 7.17 1.41
C TYR A 73 -3.86 6.41 0.54
N GLN A 74 -2.57 6.71 0.70
CA GLN A 74 -1.50 6.02 0.01
C GLN A 74 -0.24 5.96 0.86
N HIS A 75 0.48 4.85 0.74
CA HIS A 75 1.84 4.68 1.26
C HIS A 75 2.84 4.77 0.11
N TYR A 76 3.75 5.74 0.21
CA TYR A 76 4.85 5.93 -0.70
C TYR A 76 6.12 5.37 -0.07
N LEU A 77 6.65 4.31 -0.68
CA LEU A 77 7.94 3.75 -0.31
C LEU A 77 9.05 4.52 -1.03
N LEU A 78 10.03 4.99 -0.27
CA LEU A 78 11.07 5.93 -0.70
C LEU A 78 12.45 5.28 -0.59
N ASN A 79 13.43 5.99 -0.03
CA ASN A 79 14.78 5.47 0.17
C ASN A 79 14.75 4.08 0.82
N TYR A 80 15.53 3.17 0.24
CA TYR A 80 15.51 1.76 0.59
C TYR A 80 16.94 1.22 0.67
N THR A 81 17.24 0.51 1.75
CA THR A 81 18.46 -0.28 1.93
C THR A 81 18.11 -1.70 2.33
N ALA A 82 18.99 -2.63 2.00
CA ALA A 82 18.88 -4.03 2.40
C ALA A 82 20.28 -4.64 2.53
N ASP A 83 20.59 -5.07 3.74
CA ASP A 83 21.76 -5.86 4.07
C ASP A 83 21.34 -7.32 4.12
N ILE A 84 21.85 -8.12 3.18
CA ILE A 84 21.45 -9.52 2.98
C ILE A 84 22.62 -10.41 3.37
N ASP A 85 22.37 -11.36 4.28
CA ASP A 85 23.29 -12.41 4.70
C ASP A 85 22.62 -13.79 4.59
N GLY A 86 22.96 -14.52 3.54
CA GLY A 86 22.39 -15.84 3.27
C GLY A 86 20.87 -15.81 3.04
N ASP A 87 20.12 -16.31 4.01
CA ASP A 87 18.66 -16.40 4.03
C ASP A 87 18.01 -15.37 4.99
N GLU A 88 18.79 -14.46 5.59
CA GLU A 88 18.30 -13.35 6.41
C GLU A 88 18.63 -12.01 5.75
N ALA A 89 17.77 -11.01 5.96
CA ALA A 89 18.04 -9.65 5.56
C ALA A 89 17.51 -8.64 6.56
N HIS A 90 18.22 -7.53 6.70
CA HIS A 90 17.78 -6.33 7.44
C HIS A 90 17.59 -5.21 6.44
N ALA A 91 16.38 -4.67 6.39
CA ALA A 91 16.03 -3.61 5.46
C ALA A 91 15.50 -2.37 6.18
N GLU A 92 15.81 -1.21 5.62
CA GLU A 92 15.22 0.05 6.03
C GLU A 92 14.51 0.65 4.82
N THR A 93 13.23 0.97 4.99
CA THR A 93 12.41 1.61 3.95
C THR A 93 11.79 2.87 4.51
N TYR A 94 12.08 4.00 3.88
CA TYR A 94 11.45 5.27 4.22
C TYR A 94 10.03 5.25 3.68
N TYR A 95 9.07 5.66 4.49
CA TYR A 95 7.69 5.81 4.05
C TYR A 95 7.27 7.27 4.16
N LEU A 96 6.43 7.68 3.20
CA LEU A 96 5.54 8.82 3.33
C LEU A 96 4.12 8.28 3.23
N PHE A 97 3.30 8.57 4.24
CA PHE A 97 1.88 8.29 4.26
C PHE A 97 1.11 9.59 4.06
N VAL A 98 0.14 9.56 3.16
CA VAL A 98 -0.84 10.64 2.99
C VAL A 98 -2.23 10.02 3.05
N GLY A 99 -3.04 10.43 4.03
CA GLY A 99 -4.40 9.95 4.24
C GLY A 99 -5.38 11.10 4.38
N THR A 100 -6.62 10.91 3.92
CA THR A 100 -7.73 11.85 4.09
C THR A 100 -8.88 11.14 4.76
N ASP A 101 -9.26 11.61 5.94
CA ASP A 101 -10.25 10.97 6.79
C ASP A 101 -11.68 11.20 6.28
N ARG A 102 -12.58 10.28 6.64
CA ARG A 102 -14.03 10.46 6.44
C ARG A 102 -14.59 11.46 7.44
N GLU A 103 -14.11 11.43 8.68
CA GLU A 103 -14.56 12.30 9.77
C GLU A 103 -13.35 12.69 10.65
N PRO A 104 -13.08 14.00 10.85
CA PRO A 104 -13.72 15.13 10.18
C PRO A 104 -13.42 15.14 8.67
N ALA A 105 -14.45 15.45 7.87
CA ALA A 105 -14.35 15.35 6.43
C ALA A 105 -13.20 16.21 5.87
N ASN A 106 -12.39 15.59 4.99
CA ASN A 106 -11.23 16.20 4.34
C ASN A 106 -10.06 16.57 5.26
N HIS A 107 -10.08 16.17 6.54
CA HIS A 107 -8.88 16.21 7.36
C HIS A 107 -7.83 15.30 6.75
N MET A 108 -6.63 15.86 6.52
CA MET A 108 -5.55 15.17 5.82
C MET A 108 -4.37 15.02 6.75
N THR A 109 -3.90 13.79 6.91
CA THR A 109 -2.67 13.47 7.62
C THR A 109 -1.55 13.25 6.62
N ILE A 110 -0.39 13.85 6.91
CA ILE A 110 0.88 13.58 6.23
C ILE A 110 1.84 13.07 7.29
N SER A 111 2.22 11.81 7.23
CA SER A 111 3.19 11.21 8.15
C SER A 111 4.37 10.66 7.39
N GLY A 112 5.58 10.81 7.92
CA GLY A 112 6.76 10.19 7.36
C GLY A 112 7.59 9.53 8.44
N GLY A 113 8.32 8.50 8.01
CA GLY A 113 9.07 7.66 8.92
C GLY A 113 9.79 6.54 8.20
N ARG A 114 10.09 5.48 8.96
CA ARG A 114 10.84 4.32 8.48
C ARG A 114 10.19 3.03 8.92
N TYR A 115 10.13 2.07 8.02
CA TYR A 115 9.99 0.65 8.34
C TYR A 115 11.39 0.07 8.47
N VAL A 116 11.68 -0.51 9.63
CA VAL A 116 12.89 -1.28 9.88
C VAL A 116 12.47 -2.74 9.98
N ASP A 117 12.92 -3.55 9.03
CA ASP A 117 12.43 -4.90 8.80
C ASP A 117 13.54 -5.92 8.98
N ARG A 118 13.22 -7.01 9.67
CA ARG A 118 13.93 -8.28 9.55
C ARG A 118 13.13 -9.19 8.62
N LEU A 119 13.79 -9.70 7.60
CA LEU A 119 13.19 -10.61 6.62
C LEU A 119 13.95 -11.93 6.58
N GLU A 120 13.23 -12.99 6.24
CA GLU A 120 13.81 -14.30 6.01
C GLU A 120 13.36 -14.87 4.66
N ARG A 121 14.26 -15.59 4.00
CA ARG A 121 13.95 -16.44 2.85
C ARG A 121 13.59 -17.83 3.36
N ARG A 122 12.31 -18.21 3.21
CA ARG A 122 11.83 -19.57 3.49
C ARG A 122 11.20 -20.13 2.23
N ASP A 123 11.58 -21.34 1.84
CA ASP A 123 11.10 -22.00 0.61
C ASP A 123 11.23 -21.11 -0.64
N GLY A 124 12.34 -20.39 -0.75
CA GLY A 124 12.63 -19.49 -1.88
C GLY A 124 11.87 -18.16 -1.87
N ARG A 125 11.14 -17.83 -0.80
CA ARG A 125 10.36 -16.59 -0.68
C ARG A 125 10.85 -15.70 0.46
N TRP A 126 11.22 -14.47 0.13
CA TRP A 126 11.46 -13.40 1.11
C TRP A 126 10.15 -12.86 1.67
N ALA A 127 10.07 -12.77 3.00
CA ALA A 127 8.97 -12.11 3.69
C ALA A 127 9.40 -11.59 5.07
N ILE A 128 8.65 -10.61 5.58
CA ILE A 128 8.88 -9.99 6.88
C ILE A 128 8.62 -11.01 7.99
N VAL A 129 9.51 -11.04 8.99
CA VAL A 129 9.36 -11.79 10.24
C VAL A 129 9.26 -10.85 11.45
N ASP A 130 9.92 -9.70 11.42
CA ASP A 130 9.72 -8.62 12.40
C ASP A 130 9.75 -7.27 11.68
N ARG A 131 8.87 -6.36 12.10
CA ARG A 131 8.84 -4.97 11.67
C ARG A 131 8.79 -4.03 12.87
N VAL A 132 9.54 -2.94 12.78
CA VAL A 132 9.38 -1.76 13.63
C VAL A 132 9.06 -0.55 12.75
N CYS A 133 7.93 0.10 13.00
CA CYS A 133 7.53 1.34 12.35
C CYS A 133 7.91 2.54 13.21
N LEU A 134 8.84 3.35 12.72
CA LEU A 134 9.31 4.56 13.38
C LEU A 134 8.69 5.78 12.70
N VAL A 135 7.88 6.54 13.43
CA VAL A 135 7.34 7.83 12.96
C VAL A 135 8.35 8.92 13.27
N GLU A 136 8.75 9.68 12.26
CA GLU A 136 9.67 10.82 12.43
C GLU A 136 8.92 12.14 12.41
N PHE A 137 7.85 12.23 11.63
CA PHE A 137 6.98 13.40 11.64
C PHE A 137 5.53 13.04 11.34
N ILE A 138 4.65 13.87 11.87
CA ILE A 138 3.23 13.91 11.53
C ILE A 138 2.85 15.37 11.36
N ASN A 139 2.13 15.66 10.28
CA ASN A 139 1.54 16.95 10.01
C ASN A 139 0.09 16.74 9.62
N GLU A 140 -0.73 17.72 9.95
CA GLU A 140 -2.14 17.73 9.61
C GLU A 140 -2.44 18.93 8.71
N SER A 141 -3.39 18.74 7.80
CA SER A 141 -3.84 19.75 6.86
C SER A 141 -5.30 19.46 6.47
N GLN A 142 -5.79 20.18 5.47
CA GLN A 142 -7.08 19.90 4.84
C GLN A 142 -6.90 19.66 3.34
N SER A 143 -7.51 18.59 2.85
CA SER A 143 -7.55 18.34 1.42
C SER A 143 -8.54 19.27 0.74
N LEU A 144 -8.09 19.99 -0.30
CA LEU A 144 -8.98 20.79 -1.15
C LEU A 144 -9.77 19.93 -2.15
N LEU A 145 -9.44 18.64 -2.26
CA LEU A 145 -10.17 17.69 -3.09
C LEU A 145 -11.38 17.14 -2.31
N THR A 146 -12.40 17.98 -2.14
CA THR A 146 -13.66 17.62 -1.49
C THR A 146 -14.54 16.77 -2.42
N GLU A 147 -15.56 16.11 -1.87
CA GLU A 147 -16.55 15.39 -2.68
C GLU A 147 -17.27 16.30 -3.67
N GLU A 148 -17.61 17.52 -3.25
CA GLU A 148 -18.19 18.55 -4.12
C GLU A 148 -17.23 18.91 -5.26
N ALA A 149 -15.96 19.17 -4.96
CA ALA A 149 -14.95 19.48 -5.97
C ALA A 149 -14.81 18.34 -7.00
N ILE A 150 -14.78 17.08 -6.55
CA ILE A 150 -14.74 15.90 -7.43
C ILE A 150 -15.98 15.85 -8.32
N ALA A 151 -17.17 16.10 -7.78
CA ALA A 151 -18.43 16.05 -8.51
C ALA A 151 -18.49 17.09 -9.65
N THR A 152 -17.75 18.20 -9.54
CA THR A 152 -17.69 19.22 -10.61
C THR A 152 -16.84 18.84 -11.82
N VAL A 153 -16.03 17.76 -11.74
CA VAL A 153 -15.11 17.36 -12.81
C VAL A 153 -15.70 16.20 -13.63
N PRO A 154 -16.25 16.45 -14.84
CA PRO A 154 -16.96 15.42 -15.59
C PRO A 154 -16.03 14.28 -16.02
N GLY A 155 -16.51 13.04 -15.86
CA GLY A 155 -15.77 11.85 -16.27
C GLY A 155 -14.59 11.48 -15.37
N THR A 156 -14.51 12.04 -14.16
CA THR A 156 -13.54 11.63 -13.14
C THR A 156 -13.75 10.16 -12.76
N ARG A 157 -12.68 9.36 -12.84
CA ARG A 157 -12.68 8.02 -12.24
C ARG A 157 -12.37 8.16 -10.76
N THR A 158 -13.22 7.58 -9.93
CA THR A 158 -13.01 7.51 -8.48
C THR A 158 -11.99 6.41 -8.17
N PRO A 159 -10.88 6.71 -7.45
CA PRO A 159 -9.98 5.65 -6.98
C PRO A 159 -10.73 4.72 -6.02
N ARG A 160 -10.39 3.42 -6.05
CA ARG A 160 -10.97 2.43 -5.13
C ARG A 160 -9.88 1.80 -4.28
N HIS A 161 -10.26 1.42 -3.08
CA HIS A 161 -9.42 0.72 -2.12
C HIS A 161 -9.84 -0.75 -2.02
N ASP A 162 -10.27 -1.34 -3.13
CA ASP A 162 -10.71 -2.74 -3.24
C ASP A 162 -10.37 -3.32 -4.63
N ALA A 163 -10.79 -4.57 -4.87
CA ALA A 163 -10.54 -5.28 -6.12
C ALA A 163 -11.25 -4.68 -7.36
N THR A 164 -12.12 -3.68 -7.18
CA THR A 164 -12.77 -2.94 -8.29
C THR A 164 -11.96 -1.70 -8.72
N ASP A 165 -10.79 -1.47 -8.12
CA ASP A 165 -9.86 -0.42 -8.55
C ASP A 165 -9.29 -0.71 -9.94
N ALA A 166 -9.09 0.35 -10.73
CA ALA A 166 -8.58 0.24 -12.10
C ALA A 166 -7.20 -0.46 -12.18
N SER A 167 -6.43 -0.50 -11.08
CA SER A 167 -5.17 -1.23 -11.06
C SER A 167 -5.31 -2.76 -11.18
N TYR A 168 -6.51 -3.30 -10.96
CA TYR A 168 -6.84 -4.71 -11.16
C TYR A 168 -7.42 -5.02 -12.54
N ASP A 169 -7.79 -4.02 -13.34
CA ASP A 169 -8.36 -4.22 -14.69
C ASP A 169 -7.35 -4.93 -15.61
N ARG A 170 -7.75 -6.06 -16.20
CA ARG A 170 -6.96 -6.81 -17.19
C ARG A 170 -7.88 -7.23 -18.36
N PRO A 171 -7.76 -6.62 -19.56
CA PRO A 171 -6.89 -5.49 -19.87
C PRO A 171 -7.36 -4.18 -19.21
N LEU A 172 -6.43 -3.27 -18.95
CA LEU A 172 -6.76 -1.91 -18.54
C LEU A 172 -7.39 -1.15 -19.72
N GLY A 173 -8.66 -0.77 -19.61
CA GLY A 173 -9.36 0.04 -20.60
C GLY A 173 -9.30 1.52 -20.26
N ALA A 174 -8.64 2.34 -21.09
CA ALA A 174 -8.62 3.80 -20.95
C ALA A 174 -9.75 4.45 -21.76
N SER A 175 -10.99 4.34 -21.28
CA SER A 175 -12.16 4.97 -21.87
C SER A 175 -12.95 5.79 -20.85
N ARG A 176 -13.57 6.88 -21.29
CA ARG A 176 -14.59 7.58 -20.51
C ARG A 176 -15.93 6.94 -20.87
N VAL A 177 -16.74 6.57 -19.87
CA VAL A 177 -18.15 6.25 -20.14
C VAL A 177 -18.76 7.52 -20.72
N ALA A 178 -19.26 7.48 -21.95
CA ALA A 178 -19.99 8.60 -22.52
C ALA A 178 -21.11 8.93 -21.54
N ALA A 179 -21.16 10.19 -21.06
CA ALA A 179 -22.28 10.63 -20.23
C ALA A 179 -23.56 10.30 -21.00
N GLY A 180 -24.35 9.36 -20.48
CA GLY A 180 -25.56 8.91 -21.13
C GLY A 180 -26.41 10.14 -21.43
N VAL A 181 -26.72 10.35 -22.70
CA VAL A 181 -27.81 11.20 -23.14
C VAL A 181 -29.04 10.69 -22.37
N ILE A 182 -29.47 11.46 -21.38
CA ILE A 182 -30.76 11.23 -20.72
C ILE A 182 -31.78 11.47 -21.83
N ASP A 183 -32.33 10.38 -22.37
CA ASP A 183 -33.35 10.40 -23.40
C ASP A 183 -34.59 11.11 -22.82
N GLN A 184 -34.74 12.40 -23.12
CA GLN A 184 -35.98 13.13 -22.88
C GLN A 184 -37.02 12.70 -23.91
N VAL A 185 -37.51 11.47 -23.82
CA VAL A 185 -38.74 11.07 -24.52
C VAL A 185 -39.50 10.08 -23.66
N SER A 186 -40.45 10.58 -22.85
CA SER A 186 -41.85 10.12 -22.89
C SER A 186 -42.69 10.81 -21.81
N THR A 187 -43.18 12.02 -22.13
CA THR A 187 -44.44 12.54 -21.58
C THR A 187 -45.22 13.21 -22.71
N ARG A 188 -45.71 12.39 -23.63
CA ARG A 188 -46.88 12.70 -24.46
C ARG A 188 -47.66 11.41 -24.69
N THR A 189 -48.70 11.17 -23.90
CA THR A 189 -50.12 11.22 -24.30
C THR A 189 -50.95 10.99 -23.05
#